data_AF-A0A4S3J5M2-F1
#
_entry.id   AF-A0A4S3J5M2-F1
#
_cell.length_a   1.000
_cell.length_b   1.000
_cell.length_c   1.000
_cell.angle_alpha   90.00
_cell.angle_beta   90.00
_cell.angle_gamma   90.00
#
_symmetry.space_group_name_H-M   'P 1'
#
loop_
_entity.id
_entity.type
_entity.pdbx_description
1 polymer ?
#
loop_
_entity_poly.entity_id
_entity_poly.type
_entity_poly.pdbx_seq_one_letter_code
_entity_poly.pdbx_strand_id
1 'polypeptide(L)' 'MLLMDETTSHVDKWTDEIMQHALGDFHNTTIISIAHQLHPVLDSDRIAVVDNGRCASQEKFWTPLL' A
#
# COMPACT_ATOMS: atom_id res chain seq x y z
N MET A 1 -6.68 12.58 -3.11
CA MET A 1 -6.24 11.81 -1.94
C MET A 1 -7.24 10.69 -1.75
N LEU A 2 -6.79 9.44 -1.81
CA LEU A 2 -7.61 8.24 -1.66
C LEU A 2 -7.16 7.51 -0.39
N LEU A 3 -8.11 7.15 0.47
CA LEU A 3 -7.85 6.34 1.67
C LEU A 3 -8.56 5.01 1.49
N MET A 4 -7.82 3.91 1.61
CA MET A 4 -8.35 2.55 1.49
C MET A 4 -8.03 1.79 2.77
N ASP A 5 -9.06 1.22 3.37
CA ASP A 5 -8.95 0.37 4.55
C ASP A 5 -9.03 -1.09 4.12
N GLU A 6 -7.96 -1.87 4.32
CA GLU A 6 -8.00 -3.32 4.12
C GLU A 6 -8.64 -3.96 5.36
N THR A 7 -9.97 -3.92 5.47
CA THR A 7 -10.67 -4.80 6.41
C THR A 7 -10.69 -6.21 5.82
N THR A 8 -9.64 -6.99 6.13
CA THR A 8 -9.45 -8.43 5.88
C THR A 8 -10.70 -9.16 5.35
N SER A 9 -10.74 -9.43 4.04
CA SER A 9 -11.50 -10.53 3.48
C SER A 9 -10.82 -11.03 2.21
N HIS A 10 -9.95 -12.03 2.32
CA HIS A 10 -9.53 -12.92 1.24
C HIS A 10 -9.48 -12.25 -0.14
N VAL A 11 -8.60 -11.26 -0.32
CA VAL A 11 -8.36 -10.67 -1.63
C VAL A 11 -7.54 -11.72 -2.38
N ASP A 12 -8.24 -12.60 -3.09
CA ASP A 12 -7.63 -13.52 -4.06
C ASP A 12 -6.72 -12.71 -4.99
N LYS A 13 -5.58 -13.28 -5.41
CA LYS A 13 -4.58 -12.62 -6.29
C LYS A 13 -5.19 -11.89 -7.50
N TRP A 14 -6.34 -12.35 -7.98
CA TRP A 14 -7.10 -11.73 -9.06
C TRP A 14 -7.65 -10.34 -8.71
N THR A 15 -8.12 -10.16 -7.47
CA THR A 15 -8.63 -8.88 -6.98
C THR A 15 -7.48 -7.89 -6.76
N ASP A 16 -6.30 -8.37 -6.34
CA ASP A 16 -5.09 -7.53 -6.27
C ASP A 16 -4.71 -6.98 -7.66
N GLU A 17 -4.70 -7.81 -8.70
CA GLU A 17 -4.39 -7.39 -10.07
C GLU A 17 -5.36 -6.32 -10.60
N ILE A 18 -6.67 -6.48 -10.34
CA ILE A 18 -7.69 -5.50 -10.72
C ILE A 18 -7.48 -4.18 -9.97
N MET A 19 -7.19 -4.26 -8.67
CA MET A 19 -6.99 -3.09 -7.83
C MET A 19 -5.73 -2.33 -8.26
N GLN A 20 -4.64 -3.05 -8.56
CA GLN A 20 -3.42 -2.46 -9.11
C GLN A 20 -3.64 -1.78 -10.45
N HIS A 21 -4.40 -2.42 -11.36
CA HIS A 21 -4.77 -1.78 -12.63
C HIS A 21 -5.59 -0.51 -12.44
N ALA A 22 -6.58 -0.54 -11.55
CA ALA A 22 -7.40 0.63 -11.25
C ALA A 22 -6.57 1.76 -10.62
N LEU A 23 -5.62 1.44 -9.72
CA LEU A 23 -4.73 2.42 -9.08
C LEU A 23 -3.70 2.99 -10.06
N GLY A 24 -3.29 2.22 -11.07
CA GLY A 24 -2.36 2.66 -12.12
C GLY A 24 -2.84 3.90 -12.88
N ASP A 25 -4.14 4.08 -13.03
CA ASP A 25 -4.72 5.25 -13.74
C ASP A 25 -4.67 6.55 -12.89
N PHE A 26 -4.36 6.46 -11.60
CA PHE A 26 -4.38 7.59 -10.66
C PHE A 26 -2.99 8.24 -10.48
N HIS A 27 -2.33 8.61 -11.57
CA HIS A 27 -0.95 9.14 -11.58
C HIS A 27 -0.68 10.41 -10.74
N ASN A 28 -1.71 11.18 -10.37
CA ASN A 28 -1.55 12.42 -9.58
C ASN A 28 -2.36 12.40 -8.27
N THR A 29 -2.64 11.20 -7.75
CA THR A 29 -3.42 11.01 -6.51
C THR A 29 -2.56 10.36 -5.45
N THR A 30 -2.45 10.99 -4.28
CA THR A 30 -1.89 10.31 -3.10
C THR A 30 -2.86 9.23 -2.64
N ILE A 31 -2.39 7.98 -2.64
CA ILE A 31 -3.10 6.81 -2.16
C ILE A 31 -2.50 6.43 -0.80
N ILE A 32 -3.37 6.23 0.19
CA ILE A 32 -3.00 5.73 1.51
C ILE A 32 -3.79 4.45 1.71
N SER A 33 -3.08 3.32 1.83
CA SER A 33 -3.67 2.02 2.11
C SER A 33 -3.15 1.49 3.45
N ILE A 34 -4.07 0.99 4.27
CA ILE A 34 -3.72 0.20 5.46
C ILE A 34 -3.68 -1.25 5.00
N ALA A 35 -2.56 -1.95 5.20
CA ALA A 35 -2.41 -3.34 4.81
C ALA A 35 -2.01 -4.22 6.00
N HIS A 36 -2.62 -5.40 6.11
CA HIS A 36 -2.29 -6.40 7.14
C HIS A 36 -1.33 -7.48 6.64
N GLN A 37 -1.17 -7.62 5.33
CA GLN A 37 -0.22 -8.54 4.67
C GLN A 37 0.82 -7.75 3.85
N LEU A 38 2.02 -8.32 3.64
CA LEU A 38 3.09 -7.61 2.92
C LEU A 38 2.88 -7.52 1.40
N HIS A 39 2.10 -8.42 0.79
CA HIS A 39 1.95 -8.50 -0.68
C HIS A 39 1.39 -7.21 -1.33
N PRO A 40 0.33 -6.57 -0.79
CA PRO A 40 -0.21 -5.33 -1.34
C PRO A 40 0.73 -4.11 -1.18
N VAL A 41 1.74 -4.21 -0.32
CA VAL A 41 2.61 -3.08 0.05
C VAL A 41 3.84 -2.98 -0.85
N LEU A 42 4.10 -3.99 -1.68
CA LEU A 42 5.30 -4.07 -2.52
C LEU A 42 5.40 -2.97 -3.60
N ASP A 43 4.28 -2.36 -3.99
CA ASP A 43 4.25 -1.31 -5.01
C ASP A 43 4.09 0.11 -4.42
N SER A 44 4.15 0.25 -3.10
CA SER A 44 4.01 1.56 -2.44
C SER A 44 5.29 2.39 -2.53
N ASP A 45 5.16 3.68 -2.85
CA ASP A 45 6.29 4.63 -2.84
C ASP A 45 6.98 4.71 -1.47
N ARG A 46 6.19 4.56 -0.40
CA ARG A 46 6.62 4.63 1.00
C ARG A 46 5.78 3.71 1.86
N ILE A 47 6.40 3.17 2.91
CA ILE A 47 5.74 2.36 3.94
C ILE A 47 5.93 3.05 5.27
N ALA A 48 4.85 3.15 6.05
CA ALA A 48 4.89 3.60 7.42
C ALA A 48 4.41 2.48 8.35
N VAL A 49 5.20 2.15 9.36
CA VAL A 49 4.82 1.21 10.41
C VAL A 49 4.16 1.99 11.52
N VAL A 50 2.96 1.60 11.92
CA VAL A 50 2.25 2.19 13.05
C VAL A 50 2.21 1.19 14.20
N ASP A 51 2.71 1.60 15.36
CA ASP A 51 2.66 0.83 16.60
C ASP A 51 2.14 1.70 17.75
N ASN A 52 1.28 1.13 18.60
CA ASN A 52 0.67 1.83 19.74
C ASN A 52 0.10 3.23 19.41
N GLY A 53 -0.52 3.37 18.23
CA GLY A 53 -1.09 4.63 17.75
C GLY A 53 -0.06 5.70 17.35
N ARG A 54 1.21 5.32 17.15
CA ARG A 54 2.30 6.20 16.73
C ARG A 54 3.01 5.63 15.50
N CYS A 55 3.53 6.53 14.66
CA CYS A 55 4.42 6.12 13.56
C CYS A 55 5.75 5.65 14.15
N ALA A 56 6.02 4.35 14.05
CA ALA A 56 7.23 3.71 14.54
C ALA A 56 8.38 3.84 13.54
N SER A 57 8.10 3.72 12.23
CA SER A 57 9.07 3.94 11.16
C SER A 57 8.41 4.42 9.87
N GLN A 58 9.18 5.07 9.00
CA GLN A 58 8.75 5.42 7.64
C GLN A 58 9.93 5.29 6.68
N GLU A 59 9.79 4.46 5.65
CA GLU A 59 10.86 4.16 4.69
C GLU A 59 10.34 4.20 3.25
N LYS A 60 11.22 4.49 2.29
CA LYS A 60 10.94 4.25 0.88
C LYS A 60 11.09 2.76 0.64
N PHE A 61 10.02 2.10 0.19
CA PHE A 61 10.08 0.66 -0.04
C PHE A 61 11.10 0.32 -1.14
N TRP A 62 11.04 1.06 -2.24
CA TRP A 62 11.98 0.89 -3.34
C TRP A 62 13.13 1.88 -3.21
N THR A 63 14.29 1.36 -2.80
CA THR A 63 15.57 2.01 -3.06
C THR A 63 16.32 1.07 -4.02
N PRO A 64 16.52 1.44 -5.29
CA PRO A 64 17.49 0.72 -6.08
C PRO A 64 18.83 1.00 -5.42
N LEU A 65 19.48 -0.03 -4.90
CA LEU A 65 20.89 0.04 -4.55
C LEU A 65 21.65 0.47 -5.82
N LEU A 66 22.05 1.75 -5.88
CA LEU A 66 23.17 2.22 -6.67
C LEU A 66 24.45 1.97 -5.88
#